data_AF-A0A1P8FFL7-F1
#
_entry.id   AF-A0A1P8FFL7-F1
#
_cell.length_a   1.000
_cell.length_b   1.000
_cell.length_c   1.000
_cell.angle_alpha   90.00
_cell.angle_beta   90.00
_cell.angle_gamma   90.00
#
_symmetry.space_group_name_H-M   'P 1'
#
loop_
_entity.id
_entity.type
_entity.pdbx_description
1 polymer ?
#
loop_
_entity_poly.entity_id
_entity_poly.type
_entity_poly.pdbx_seq_one_letter_code
_entity_poly.pdbx_strand_id
1 'polypeptide(L)'
;MKSGTRSWTFAISFILGGCVSLSNVQGPSELKLGPDEGIVIIGAPEGTKLVIHSGDLKDGKFHADGWLPDGIVGTAEGGYLVRKLRVAPAGRGYGLVSIVADKRYAANCGQRMAMFNVKPGEVTYLTDFSFPSSGSGSVGVRNSTDLPAASAYMKARFFGAAPEPKQGEITSVPQGRCQSGGGGTTYIPIYIPRGK
;
A
#
# COMPACT_ATOMS: atom_id res chain seq x y z
N MET A 1 54.16 0.26 40.45
CA MET A 1 52.80 -0.31 40.45
C MET A 1 52.25 -0.20 39.02
N LYS A 2 51.97 -1.35 38.38
CA LYS A 2 51.38 -1.41 37.03
C LYS A 2 49.86 -1.36 37.17
N SER A 3 49.21 -0.34 36.60
CA SER A 3 47.76 -0.27 36.44
C SER A 3 47.45 -0.51 34.97
N GLY A 4 46.79 -1.63 34.69
CA GLY A 4 46.26 -1.97 33.37
C GLY A 4 44.75 -1.73 33.38
N THR A 5 44.26 -0.94 32.43
CA THR A 5 42.83 -0.81 32.14
C THR A 5 42.53 -1.37 30.76
N ARG A 6 41.82 -2.50 30.77
CA ARG A 6 41.21 -3.21 29.64
C ARG A 6 39.99 -2.44 29.12
N SER A 7 39.88 -2.39 27.78
CA SER A 7 38.66 -2.63 26.97
C SER A 7 37.49 -1.62 27.19
N TRP A 8 36.71 -1.16 26.22
CA TRP A 8 35.82 -1.95 25.39
C TRP A 8 35.44 -1.18 24.12
N THR A 9 35.51 -1.92 23.03
CA THR A 9 34.99 -1.68 21.68
C THR A 9 33.60 -1.04 21.71
N PHE A 10 33.47 0.22 21.26
CA PHE A 10 32.19 0.78 20.82
C PHE A 10 31.82 0.10 19.49
N ALA A 11 31.12 -1.03 19.59
CA ALA A 11 30.59 -1.73 18.43
C ALA A 11 29.41 -0.95 17.84
N ILE A 12 29.56 -0.67 16.56
CA ILE A 12 28.62 -0.04 15.64
C ILE A 12 27.31 -0.84 15.59
N SER A 13 26.23 -0.31 16.18
CA SER A 13 24.87 -0.92 16.14
C SER A 13 23.86 -0.07 15.37
N PHE A 14 24.22 0.46 14.20
CA PHE A 14 23.31 1.25 13.35
C PHE A 14 22.98 0.62 11.98
N ILE A 15 23.39 -0.62 11.69
CA ILE A 15 23.18 -1.27 10.38
C ILE A 15 22.09 -2.37 10.44
N LEU A 16 21.03 -2.16 11.23
CA LEU A 16 19.82 -3.02 11.21
C LEU A 16 18.55 -2.20 10.98
N GLY A 17 18.68 -1.07 10.28
CA GLY A 17 17.53 -0.40 9.68
C GLY A 17 17.00 -1.25 8.54
N GLY A 18 15.89 -1.95 8.77
CA GLY A 18 15.26 -2.82 7.79
C GLY A 18 15.05 -2.13 6.45
N CYS A 19 15.41 -2.82 5.36
CA CYS A 19 15.14 -2.38 4.00
C CYS A 19 13.61 -2.31 3.81
N VAL A 20 13.04 -1.11 3.87
CA VAL A 20 11.69 -0.87 3.33
C VAL A 20 11.79 -1.09 1.83
N SER A 21 11.11 -2.12 1.31
CA SER A 21 11.08 -2.38 -0.13
C SER A 21 10.26 -1.29 -0.84
N LEU A 22 10.97 -0.29 -1.33
CA LEU A 22 10.43 0.93 -1.95
C LEU A 22 9.99 0.71 -3.40
N SER A 23 10.35 -0.39 -4.06
CA SER A 23 10.14 -0.57 -5.51
C SER A 23 8.98 -1.49 -5.87
N ASN A 24 8.40 -1.22 -7.05
CA ASN A 24 7.44 -2.11 -7.70
C ASN A 24 8.09 -3.44 -8.05
N VAL A 25 7.27 -4.45 -8.33
CA VAL A 25 7.74 -5.70 -8.94
C VAL A 25 8.44 -5.33 -10.25
N GLN A 26 9.76 -5.51 -10.33
CA GLN A 26 10.54 -4.94 -11.46
C GLN A 26 10.60 -5.86 -12.67
N GLY A 27 10.49 -7.17 -12.48
CA GLY A 27 10.62 -8.13 -13.56
C GLY A 27 9.96 -9.49 -13.29
N PRO A 28 9.95 -10.38 -14.30
CA PRO A 28 9.24 -11.66 -14.24
C PRO A 28 9.72 -12.60 -13.13
N SER A 29 10.98 -12.51 -12.72
CA SER A 29 11.55 -13.33 -11.63
C SER A 29 10.88 -13.06 -10.28
N GLU A 30 10.41 -11.82 -10.05
CA GLU A 30 9.74 -11.38 -8.83
C GLU A 30 8.26 -11.78 -8.79
N LEU A 31 7.72 -12.33 -9.90
CA LEU A 31 6.38 -12.90 -9.94
C LEU A 31 6.28 -14.26 -9.25
N LYS A 32 7.41 -14.87 -8.89
CA LYS A 32 7.44 -16.11 -8.10
C LYS A 32 6.96 -15.81 -6.68
N LEU A 33 5.84 -16.41 -6.31
CA LEU A 33 5.19 -16.24 -5.01
C LEU A 33 5.60 -17.34 -4.04
N GLY A 34 5.94 -16.94 -2.82
CA GLY A 34 6.00 -17.82 -1.66
C GLY A 34 4.62 -18.32 -1.20
N PRO A 35 4.57 -19.25 -0.23
CA PRO A 35 3.32 -19.89 0.22
C PRO A 35 2.33 -18.92 0.89
N ASP A 36 2.82 -17.80 1.41
CA ASP A 36 2.05 -16.74 2.06
C ASP A 36 2.18 -15.41 1.32
N GLU A 37 2.52 -15.41 0.03
CA GLU A 37 2.64 -14.20 -0.78
C GLU A 37 1.55 -14.14 -1.85
N GLY A 38 1.15 -12.92 -2.21
CA GLY A 38 0.31 -12.61 -3.36
C GLY A 38 0.77 -11.33 -4.02
N ILE A 39 0.31 -11.08 -5.25
CA ILE A 39 0.55 -9.83 -5.97
C ILE A 39 -0.72 -9.01 -5.95
N VAL A 40 -0.60 -7.72 -5.68
CA VAL A 40 -1.68 -6.76 -5.74
C VAL A 40 -1.39 -5.75 -6.84
N ILE A 41 -2.41 -5.49 -7.65
CA ILE A 41 -2.41 -4.48 -8.72
C ILE A 41 -3.43 -3.42 -8.35
N ILE A 42 -2.98 -2.16 -8.32
CA ILE A 42 -3.81 -1.00 -8.02
C ILE A 42 -3.60 0.02 -9.13
N GLY A 43 -4.66 0.36 -9.85
CA GLY A 43 -4.61 1.45 -10.82
C GLY A 43 -4.59 2.80 -10.12
N ALA A 44 -3.78 3.73 -10.63
CA ALA A 44 -3.72 5.12 -10.20
C ALA A 44 -3.09 5.99 -11.30
N PRO A 45 -3.32 7.31 -11.34
CA PRO A 45 -2.67 8.17 -12.32
C PRO A 45 -1.15 8.06 -12.25
N GLU A 46 -0.50 8.10 -13.40
CA GLU A 46 0.96 7.96 -13.52
C GLU A 46 1.70 8.89 -12.55
N GLY A 47 2.73 8.37 -11.89
CA GLY A 47 3.54 9.16 -10.95
C GLY A 47 2.90 9.37 -9.58
N THR A 48 1.64 8.95 -9.37
CA THR A 48 1.00 9.02 -8.06
C THR A 48 1.65 8.02 -7.10
N LYS A 49 2.05 8.47 -5.92
CA LYS A 49 2.52 7.58 -4.85
C LYS A 49 1.36 7.15 -3.98
N LEU A 50 1.24 5.85 -3.76
CA LEU A 50 0.29 5.24 -2.84
C LEU A 50 1.05 4.77 -1.61
N VAL A 51 0.52 5.10 -0.43
CA VAL A 51 1.03 4.67 0.87
C VAL A 51 0.00 3.75 1.48
N ILE A 52 0.36 2.48 1.60
CA ILE A 52 -0.50 1.42 2.11
C ILE A 52 0.16 0.87 3.37
N HIS A 53 -0.59 0.70 4.44
CA HIS A 53 -0.08 0.10 5.67
C HIS A 53 -0.84 -1.18 5.98
N SER A 54 -0.15 -2.16 6.57
CA SER A 54 -0.84 -3.23 7.29
C SER A 54 -1.43 -2.68 8.60
N GLY A 55 -2.48 -3.33 9.11
CA GLY A 55 -3.12 -2.93 10.35
C GLY A 55 -4.20 -3.90 10.79
N ASP A 56 -4.73 -3.67 11.99
CA ASP A 56 -5.82 -4.46 12.56
C ASP A 56 -7.18 -3.83 12.24
N LEU A 57 -8.18 -4.68 12.00
CA LEU A 57 -9.58 -4.29 12.05
C LEU A 57 -10.13 -4.54 13.47
N LYS A 58 -10.33 -3.47 14.24
CA LYS A 58 -10.84 -3.52 15.62
C LYS A 58 -12.09 -2.65 15.71
N ASP A 59 -13.17 -3.20 16.26
CA ASP A 59 -14.46 -2.50 16.41
C ASP A 59 -14.96 -1.85 15.10
N GLY A 60 -14.76 -2.56 13.98
CA GLY A 60 -15.13 -2.08 12.64
C GLY A 60 -14.28 -0.92 12.11
N LYS A 61 -13.18 -0.57 12.78
CA LYS A 61 -12.24 0.49 12.40
C LYS A 61 -10.88 -0.09 12.05
N PHE A 62 -10.21 0.50 11.07
CA PHE A 62 -8.86 0.11 10.69
C PHE A 62 -7.82 0.90 11.51
N HIS A 63 -6.96 0.18 12.20
CA HIS A 63 -5.85 0.72 12.97
C HIS A 63 -4.56 0.42 12.21
N ALA A 64 -4.15 1.38 11.37
CA ALA A 64 -2.89 1.29 10.63
C ALA A 64 -1.71 1.19 11.60
N ASP A 65 -0.82 0.23 11.34
CA ASP A 65 0.43 0.09 12.05
C ASP A 65 1.52 0.87 11.30
N GLY A 66 1.75 2.12 11.72
CA GLY A 66 2.74 3.02 11.12
C GLY A 66 4.20 2.58 11.30
N TRP A 67 4.44 1.60 12.17
CA TRP A 67 5.78 1.13 12.57
C TRP A 67 6.14 -0.23 11.98
N LEU A 68 5.19 -0.92 11.35
CA LEU A 68 5.49 -2.23 10.77
C LEU A 68 6.19 -2.07 9.42
N PRO A 69 7.17 -2.94 9.13
CA PRO A 69 7.93 -2.91 7.87
C PRO A 69 7.07 -3.20 6.63
N ASP A 70 5.83 -3.67 6.84
CA ASP A 70 4.87 -3.96 5.77
C ASP A 70 4.17 -2.71 5.22
N GLY A 71 4.58 -1.51 5.67
CA GLY A 71 4.21 -0.25 5.05
C GLY A 71 4.77 -0.15 3.63
N ILE A 72 3.89 -0.14 2.64
CA ILE A 72 4.23 -0.07 1.23
C ILE A 72 4.12 1.39 0.80
N VAL A 73 5.23 1.94 0.31
CA VAL A 73 5.24 3.21 -0.43
C VAL A 73 5.67 2.91 -1.84
N GLY A 74 4.79 3.12 -2.82
CA GLY A 74 5.10 2.87 -4.22
C GLY A 74 4.45 3.88 -5.15
N THR A 75 5.05 4.06 -6.31
CA THR A 75 4.60 4.97 -7.36
C THR A 75 3.89 4.16 -8.44
N ALA A 76 2.76 4.65 -8.97
CA ALA A 76 2.14 4.05 -10.14
C ALA A 76 3.02 4.29 -11.39
N GLU A 77 3.32 3.21 -12.11
CA GLU A 77 4.11 3.18 -13.35
C GLU A 77 3.27 2.56 -14.48
N GLY A 78 3.17 3.25 -15.61
CA GLY A 78 2.20 2.94 -16.67
C GLY A 78 0.74 2.86 -16.18
N GLY A 79 0.38 3.65 -15.17
CA GLY A 79 -0.96 3.71 -14.58
C GLY A 79 -1.25 2.67 -13.48
N TYR A 80 -0.26 1.84 -13.10
CA TYR A 80 -0.47 0.80 -12.10
C TYR A 80 0.65 0.73 -11.07
N LEU A 81 0.27 0.49 -9.82
CA LEU A 81 1.14 -0.01 -8.77
C LEU A 81 1.03 -1.53 -8.73
N VAL A 82 2.15 -2.24 -8.89
CA VAL A 82 2.20 -3.72 -8.80
C VAL A 82 3.14 -4.12 -7.68
N ARG A 83 2.59 -4.79 -6.66
CA ARG A 83 3.32 -5.12 -5.43
C ARG A 83 3.10 -6.54 -5.00
N LYS A 84 4.20 -7.22 -4.67
CA LYS A 84 4.18 -8.50 -3.97
C LYS A 84 4.08 -8.24 -2.47
N LEU A 85 3.07 -8.82 -1.84
CA LEU A 85 2.73 -8.63 -0.44
C LEU A 85 2.53 -9.98 0.24
N ARG A 86 2.73 -10.03 1.56
CA ARG A 86 2.40 -11.20 2.35
C ARG A 86 0.91 -11.23 2.66
N VAL A 87 0.37 -12.41 2.94
CA VAL A 87 -1.00 -12.57 3.44
C VAL A 87 -1.03 -12.06 4.87
N ALA A 88 -1.93 -11.11 5.14
CA ALA A 88 -2.12 -10.60 6.49
C ALA A 88 -2.75 -11.70 7.38
N PRO A 89 -2.36 -11.80 8.67
CA PRO A 89 -3.04 -12.68 9.62
C PRO A 89 -4.54 -12.38 9.74
N ALA A 90 -5.31 -13.33 10.26
CA ALA A 90 -6.74 -13.13 10.51
C ALA A 90 -7.00 -11.88 11.37
N GLY A 91 -8.00 -11.07 10.98
CA GLY A 91 -8.33 -9.81 11.63
C GLY A 91 -7.42 -8.63 11.23
N ARG A 92 -6.45 -8.86 10.35
CA ARG A 92 -5.58 -7.84 9.77
C ARG A 92 -5.80 -7.71 8.28
N GLY A 93 -5.35 -6.59 7.71
CA GLY A 93 -5.34 -6.36 6.29
C GLY A 93 -4.53 -5.13 5.92
N TYR A 94 -4.63 -4.71 4.67
CA TYR A 94 -3.89 -3.58 4.11
C TYR A 94 -4.84 -2.42 3.85
N GLY A 95 -4.47 -1.22 4.29
CA GLY A 95 -5.25 -0.01 4.12
C GLY A 95 -4.48 1.07 3.36
N LEU A 96 -5.10 1.69 2.36
CA LEU A 96 -4.57 2.87 1.68
C LEU A 96 -4.72 4.10 2.60
N VAL A 97 -3.63 4.49 3.26
CA VAL A 97 -3.65 5.56 4.28
C VAL A 97 -3.30 6.93 3.72
N SER A 98 -2.53 6.99 2.64
CA SER A 98 -2.10 8.26 2.05
C SER A 98 -1.83 8.13 0.56
N ILE A 99 -2.07 9.22 -0.16
CA ILE A 99 -1.81 9.41 -1.58
C ILE A 99 -0.91 10.63 -1.71
N VAL A 100 0.13 10.56 -2.53
CA VAL A 100 0.95 11.71 -2.90
C VAL A 100 0.88 11.90 -4.40
N ALA A 101 0.14 12.91 -4.84
CA ALA A 101 0.06 13.34 -6.22
C ALA A 101 0.76 14.71 -6.35
N ASP A 102 -0.01 15.78 -6.59
CA ASP A 102 0.45 17.17 -6.49
C ASP A 102 0.81 17.56 -5.05
N LYS A 103 0.06 17.02 -4.09
CA LYS A 103 0.28 17.16 -2.65
C LYS A 103 -0.01 15.85 -1.93
N ARG A 104 0.32 15.81 -0.64
CA ARG A 104 0.03 14.67 0.21
C ARG A 104 -1.40 14.76 0.76
N TYR A 105 -2.15 13.70 0.50
CA TYR A 105 -3.46 13.47 1.05
C TYR A 105 -3.41 12.26 1.99
N ALA A 106 -4.07 12.31 3.15
CA ALA A 106 -4.17 11.19 4.07
C ALA A 106 -5.57 11.08 4.67
N ALA A 107 -5.99 9.86 5.02
CA ALA A 107 -7.24 9.66 5.75
C ALA A 107 -7.08 10.13 7.21
N ASN A 108 -8.01 10.97 7.68
CA ASN A 108 -8.10 11.35 9.09
C ASN A 108 -8.87 10.31 9.92
N CYS A 109 -8.84 10.48 11.23
CA CYS A 109 -9.71 9.79 12.17
C CYS A 109 -11.19 9.81 11.73
N GLY A 110 -11.80 8.64 11.73
CA GLY A 110 -13.19 8.44 11.34
C GLY A 110 -13.46 8.53 9.83
N GLN A 111 -12.54 9.07 9.03
CA GLN A 111 -12.66 9.04 7.59
C GLN A 111 -12.54 7.60 7.09
N ARG A 112 -13.30 7.30 6.04
CA ARG A 112 -13.29 5.98 5.43
C ARG A 112 -12.05 5.83 4.57
N MET A 113 -11.51 4.62 4.53
CA MET A 113 -10.39 4.24 3.71
C MET A 113 -10.64 2.91 2.99
N ALA A 114 -9.92 2.71 1.90
CA ALA A 114 -9.91 1.45 1.18
C ALA A 114 -9.03 0.44 1.93
N MET A 115 -9.62 -0.68 2.31
CA MET A 115 -8.96 -1.83 2.92
C MET A 115 -9.14 -3.06 2.05
N PHE A 116 -8.10 -3.87 1.92
CA PHE A 116 -8.11 -5.11 1.16
C PHE A 116 -7.26 -6.18 1.84
N ASN A 117 -7.45 -7.42 1.39
CA ASN A 117 -6.65 -8.57 1.80
C ASN A 117 -5.92 -9.15 0.60
N VAL A 118 -4.73 -9.67 0.86
CA VAL A 118 -3.92 -10.39 -0.13
C VAL A 118 -4.29 -11.87 -0.05
N LYS A 119 -4.51 -12.52 -1.20
CA LYS A 119 -4.76 -13.95 -1.27
C LYS A 119 -3.46 -14.70 -1.62
N PRO A 120 -3.14 -15.82 -0.95
CA PRO A 120 -1.92 -16.57 -1.19
C PRO A 120 -1.91 -17.15 -2.61
N GLY A 121 -0.80 -16.99 -3.31
CA GLY A 121 -0.59 -17.51 -4.67
C GLY A 121 -1.39 -16.80 -5.76
N GLU A 122 -2.08 -15.69 -5.45
CA GLU A 122 -2.91 -14.99 -6.43
C GLU A 122 -2.28 -13.67 -6.88
N VAL A 123 -2.55 -13.32 -8.15
CA VAL A 123 -2.40 -11.96 -8.67
C VAL A 123 -3.77 -11.32 -8.61
N THR A 124 -3.94 -10.31 -7.77
CA THR A 124 -5.22 -9.68 -7.48
C THR A 124 -5.21 -8.24 -7.96
N TYR A 125 -6.11 -7.91 -8.87
CA TYR A 125 -6.41 -6.54 -9.26
C TYR A 125 -7.52 -5.98 -8.36
N LEU A 126 -7.27 -4.84 -7.72
CA LEU A 126 -8.23 -4.26 -6.79
C LEU A 126 -9.19 -3.30 -7.51
N THR A 127 -8.67 -2.22 -8.05
CA THR A 127 -9.45 -1.15 -8.70
C THR A 127 -8.50 -0.15 -9.33
N ASP A 128 -9.03 0.75 -10.16
CA ASP A 128 -8.35 1.98 -10.57
C ASP A 128 -8.86 3.14 -9.73
N PHE A 129 -7.97 3.73 -8.94
CA PHE A 129 -8.26 4.97 -8.25
C PHE A 129 -8.04 6.16 -9.19
N SER A 130 -8.97 7.11 -9.14
CA SER A 130 -8.77 8.45 -9.67
C SER A 130 -9.00 9.48 -8.58
N PHE A 131 -8.28 10.60 -8.70
CA PHE A 131 -8.14 11.60 -7.65
C PHE A 131 -8.61 12.98 -8.14
N PRO A 132 -9.90 13.15 -8.50
CA PRO A 132 -10.39 14.44 -8.95
C PRO A 132 -10.25 15.49 -7.84
N SER A 133 -9.71 16.65 -8.20
CA SER A 133 -9.70 17.83 -7.32
C SER A 133 -11.13 18.23 -6.97
N SER A 134 -11.41 18.43 -5.69
CA SER A 134 -12.72 18.91 -5.22
C SER A 134 -12.80 20.43 -5.09
N GLY A 135 -11.73 21.16 -5.42
CA GLY A 135 -11.64 22.62 -5.28
C GLY A 135 -11.57 23.15 -3.84
N SER A 136 -11.95 22.37 -2.83
CA SER A 136 -11.99 22.77 -1.41
C SER A 136 -10.72 22.43 -0.62
N GLY A 137 -9.62 22.17 -1.33
CA GLY A 137 -8.41 21.64 -0.70
C GLY A 137 -8.66 20.27 -0.08
N SER A 138 -9.51 19.44 -0.70
CA SER A 138 -9.60 17.99 -0.48
C SER A 138 -9.47 17.28 -1.82
N VAL A 139 -9.32 15.96 -1.81
CA VAL A 139 -9.35 15.17 -3.05
C VAL A 139 -10.44 14.13 -2.94
N GLY A 140 -11.29 14.05 -3.96
CA GLY A 140 -12.21 12.92 -4.06
C GLY A 140 -11.41 11.68 -4.44
N VAL A 141 -11.74 10.53 -3.87
CA VAL A 141 -11.29 9.24 -4.43
C VAL A 141 -12.48 8.63 -5.14
N ARG A 142 -12.31 8.35 -6.42
CA ARG A 142 -13.23 7.51 -7.19
C ARG A 142 -12.53 6.23 -7.57
N ASN A 143 -13.27 5.15 -7.59
CA ASN A 143 -12.78 3.85 -7.99
C ASN A 143 -13.56 3.37 -9.21
N SER A 144 -12.84 2.86 -10.20
CA SER A 144 -13.40 2.17 -11.37
C SER A 144 -12.75 0.80 -11.51
N THR A 145 -13.35 -0.04 -12.35
CA THR A 145 -12.86 -1.39 -12.59
C THR A 145 -12.57 -1.54 -14.07
N ASP A 146 -11.30 -1.69 -14.42
CA ASP A 146 -10.84 -2.06 -15.75
C ASP A 146 -9.82 -3.21 -15.66
N LEU A 147 -10.32 -4.37 -15.24
CA LEU A 147 -9.52 -5.59 -15.16
C LEU A 147 -8.85 -5.95 -16.50
N PRO A 148 -9.51 -5.82 -17.67
CA PRO A 148 -8.85 -6.06 -18.96
C PRO A 148 -7.62 -5.17 -19.20
N ALA A 149 -7.69 -3.88 -18.87
CA ALA A 149 -6.55 -2.98 -19.01
C ALA A 149 -5.41 -3.37 -18.05
N ALA A 150 -5.72 -3.74 -16.81
CA ALA A 150 -4.73 -4.22 -15.85
C ALA A 150 -4.05 -5.51 -16.33
N SER A 151 -4.83 -6.46 -16.88
CA SER A 151 -4.30 -7.69 -17.49
C SER A 151 -3.39 -7.40 -18.68
N ALA A 152 -3.79 -6.49 -19.56
CA ALA A 152 -2.98 -6.07 -20.71
C ALA A 152 -1.66 -5.43 -20.26
N TYR A 153 -1.71 -4.57 -19.25
CA TYR A 153 -0.52 -3.97 -18.64
C TYR A 153 0.43 -5.05 -18.08
N MET A 154 -0.07 -6.01 -17.30
CA MET A 154 0.75 -7.09 -16.73
C MET A 154 1.41 -7.94 -17.82
N LYS A 155 0.68 -8.28 -18.89
CA LYS A 155 1.23 -9.03 -20.03
C LYS A 155 2.32 -8.25 -20.74
N ALA A 156 2.12 -6.96 -20.99
CA ALA A 156 3.12 -6.11 -21.63
C ALA A 156 4.36 -5.92 -20.75
N ARG A 157 4.18 -5.60 -19.46
CA ARG A 157 5.26 -5.28 -18.51
C ARG A 157 6.15 -6.48 -18.19
N PHE A 158 5.57 -7.69 -18.19
CA PHE A 158 6.26 -8.93 -17.81
C PHE A 158 6.37 -9.93 -18.97
N PHE A 159 6.33 -9.47 -20.22
CA PHE A 159 6.53 -10.29 -21.43
C PHE A 159 5.66 -11.56 -21.47
N GLY A 160 4.40 -11.45 -21.04
CA GLY A 160 3.44 -12.56 -21.00
C GLY A 160 3.68 -13.59 -19.89
N ALA A 161 4.72 -13.45 -19.06
CA ALA A 161 5.00 -14.36 -17.95
C ALA A 161 4.08 -14.15 -16.74
N ALA A 162 3.34 -13.03 -16.70
CA ALA A 162 2.42 -12.72 -15.61
C ALA A 162 1.17 -13.64 -15.65
N PRO A 163 0.81 -14.27 -14.52
CA PRO A 163 -0.50 -14.90 -14.38
C PRO A 163 -1.63 -13.89 -14.62
N GLU A 164 -2.77 -14.38 -15.10
CA GLU A 164 -3.95 -13.54 -15.30
C GLU A 164 -4.44 -12.99 -13.94
N PRO A 165 -4.56 -11.65 -13.78
CA PRO A 165 -5.11 -11.06 -12.59
C PRO A 165 -6.57 -11.47 -12.35
N LYS A 166 -6.93 -11.65 -11.07
CA LYS A 166 -8.31 -11.84 -10.62
C LYS A 166 -8.81 -10.57 -9.96
N GLN A 167 -10.11 -10.29 -10.11
CA GLN A 167 -10.76 -9.21 -9.37
C GLN A 167 -10.72 -9.48 -7.87
N GLY A 168 -10.16 -8.53 -7.12
CA GLY A 168 -10.15 -8.49 -5.67
C GLY A 168 -11.29 -7.66 -5.10
N GLU A 169 -11.44 -7.74 -3.78
CA GLU A 169 -12.43 -6.97 -3.04
C GLU A 169 -11.75 -5.83 -2.30
N ILE A 170 -12.38 -4.65 -2.34
CA ILE A 170 -12.02 -3.51 -1.50
C ILE A 170 -13.19 -3.26 -0.56
N THR A 171 -12.88 -3.24 0.72
CA THR A 171 -13.81 -2.83 1.77
C THR A 171 -13.54 -1.39 2.15
N SER A 172 -14.61 -0.65 2.40
CA SER A 172 -14.50 0.70 2.93
C SER A 172 -14.63 0.62 4.45
N VAL A 173 -13.63 1.10 5.20
CA VAL A 173 -13.61 1.03 6.67
C VAL A 173 -13.19 2.37 7.27
N PRO A 174 -13.77 2.83 8.38
CA PRO A 174 -13.32 4.03 9.07
C PRO A 174 -11.92 3.85 9.66
N GLN A 175 -11.08 4.88 9.58
CA GLN A 175 -9.76 4.88 10.22
C GLN A 175 -9.88 5.13 11.72
N GLY A 176 -9.29 4.24 12.53
CA GLY A 176 -9.38 4.24 13.99
C GLY A 176 -8.31 5.05 14.71
N ARG A 177 -7.09 5.16 14.16
CA ARG A 177 -5.99 5.97 14.74
C ARG A 177 -5.77 7.26 13.97
N CYS A 178 -5.65 8.36 14.72
CA CYS A 178 -5.31 9.66 14.14
C CYS A 178 -3.79 9.69 13.94
N GLN A 179 -3.33 10.00 12.73
CA GLN A 179 -1.96 10.51 12.59
C GLN A 179 -1.98 11.94 13.13
N SER A 180 -1.29 12.19 14.24
CA SER A 180 -1.07 13.55 14.76
C SER A 180 -0.38 14.36 13.66
N GLY A 181 -1.10 15.33 13.09
CA GLY A 181 -0.71 16.01 11.86
C GLY A 181 0.62 16.75 11.98
N GLY A 182 1.62 16.31 11.20
CA GLY A 182 2.66 17.22 10.70
C GLY A 182 2.05 18.13 9.63
N GLY A 183 2.35 19.43 9.70
CA GLY A 183 1.73 20.46 8.86
C GLY A 183 1.73 20.15 7.35
N GLY A 184 0.65 20.55 6.66
CA GLY A 184 0.51 20.43 5.20
C GLY A 184 -0.28 19.21 4.68
N THR A 185 -0.82 18.36 5.55
CA THR A 185 -1.58 17.17 5.13
C THR A 185 -3.03 17.52 4.77
N THR A 186 -3.46 17.13 3.56
CA THR A 186 -4.84 17.29 3.11
C THR A 186 -5.65 16.01 3.38
N TYR A 187 -6.94 16.12 3.70
CA TYR A 187 -7.75 14.95 4.08
C TYR A 187 -8.49 14.30 2.90
N ILE A 188 -8.53 12.97 2.89
CA ILE A 188 -9.16 12.16 1.83
C ILE A 188 -10.54 11.65 2.26
N PRO A 189 -11.65 12.14 1.69
CA PRO A 189 -12.90 11.40 1.68
C PRO A 189 -12.82 10.25 0.66
N ILE A 190 -12.70 9.00 1.14
CA ILE A 190 -12.81 7.82 0.28
C ILE A 190 -14.28 7.41 0.17
N TYR A 191 -14.86 7.63 -1.01
CA TYR A 191 -16.18 7.12 -1.38
C TYR A 191 -16.00 5.89 -2.27
N ILE A 192 -16.35 4.72 -1.74
CA ILE A 192 -16.46 3.49 -2.54
C ILE A 192 -17.95 3.30 -2.84
N PRO A 193 -18.41 3.51 -4.09
CA PRO A 193 -19.77 3.20 -4.49
C PRO A 193 -20.05 1.73 -4.18
N ARG A 194 -21.14 1.45 -3.46
CA ARG A 194 -21.65 0.07 -3.40
C ARG A 194 -22.21 -0.24 -4.78
N GLY A 195 -21.80 -1.38 -5.35
CA GLY A 195 -22.42 -1.91 -6.56
C GLY A 195 -23.94 -1.97 -6.38
N LYS A 196 -24.68 -1.56 -7.42
CA LYS A 196 -26.14 -1.78 -7.48
C LYS A 196 -26.44 -3.27 -7.57
#